data_AF-A0A5S4X2C0-F1
#
_entry.id   AF-A0A5S4X2C0-F1
#
_cell.length_a   1.000
_cell.length_b   1.000
_cell.length_c   1.000
_cell.angle_alpha   90.00
_cell.angle_beta   90.00
_cell.angle_gamma   90.00
#
_symmetry.space_group_name_H-M   'P 1'
#
loop_
_entity.id
_entity.type
_entity.pdbx_description
1 polymer ?
#
loop_
_entity_poly.entity_id
_entity_poly.type
_entity_poly.pdbx_seq_one_letter_code
_entity_poly.pdbx_strand_id
1 'polypeptide(L)'
;MRALEDLAVSEFKSLHANDSAVATMEITDAKGVILQRGHNPAKRGDDKHTQPQVKAALEGKPAGGLTVSPTTGEAAEDAVRPLAPAGNVVGTIKVGSYFNGATANEIKQRTGLNVLFLSRGAVAASTFGNDRLVTVPTETLAAAKTALRTFI
;
A
#
# COMPACT_ATOMS: atom_id res chain seq x y z
N MET A 1 -5.27 -24.24 2.26
CA MET A 1 -4.19 -23.29 2.61
C MET A 1 -3.09 -23.26 1.56
N ARG A 2 -2.40 -24.37 1.24
CA ARG A 2 -1.29 -24.38 0.25
C ARG A 2 -1.65 -23.82 -1.13
N ALA A 3 -2.80 -24.21 -1.70
CA ALA A 3 -3.25 -23.67 -2.98
C ALA A 3 -3.47 -22.13 -3.01
N LEU A 4 -3.95 -21.54 -1.90
CA LEU A 4 -4.12 -20.09 -1.81
C LEU A 4 -2.77 -19.37 -1.72
N GLU A 5 -1.82 -19.98 -1.00
CA GLU A 5 -0.44 -19.50 -0.94
C GLU A 5 0.23 -19.53 -2.32
N ASP A 6 0.16 -20.67 -3.00
CA ASP A 6 0.74 -20.84 -4.34
C ASP A 6 0.17 -19.82 -5.33
N LEU A 7 -1.16 -19.64 -5.32
CA LEU A 7 -1.83 -18.61 -6.12
C LEU A 7 -1.33 -17.20 -5.79
N ALA A 8 -1.43 -16.79 -4.52
CA ALA A 8 -1.08 -15.43 -4.11
C ALA A 8 0.39 -15.09 -4.36
N VAL A 9 1.29 -16.06 -4.16
CA VAL A 9 2.73 -15.88 -4.43
C VAL A 9 2.99 -15.79 -5.93
N SER A 10 2.34 -16.64 -6.74
CA SER A 10 2.49 -16.61 -8.19
C SER A 10 1.98 -15.30 -8.78
N GLU A 11 0.77 -14.89 -8.42
CA GLU A 11 0.16 -13.64 -8.89
C GLU A 11 0.96 -12.42 -8.46
N PHE A 12 1.40 -12.36 -7.19
CA PHE A 12 2.24 -11.26 -6.73
C PHE A 12 3.55 -11.17 -7.51
N LYS A 13 4.23 -12.30 -7.74
CA LYS A 13 5.47 -12.32 -8.54
C LYS A 13 5.24 -11.84 -9.96
N SER A 14 4.14 -12.25 -10.58
CA SER A 14 3.78 -11.81 -11.94
C SER A 14 3.50 -10.31 -11.99
N LEU A 15 2.68 -9.79 -11.06
CA LEU A 15 2.39 -8.36 -10.96
C LEU A 15 3.67 -7.54 -10.73
N HIS A 16 4.48 -7.93 -9.75
CA HIS A 16 5.72 -7.23 -9.40
C HIS A 16 6.76 -7.27 -10.53
N ALA A 17 6.82 -8.35 -11.30
CA ALA A 17 7.72 -8.44 -12.44
C ALA A 17 7.32 -7.51 -13.60
N ASN A 18 6.02 -7.22 -13.75
CA ASN A 18 5.52 -6.28 -14.76
C ASN A 18 5.56 -4.83 -14.28
N ASP A 19 5.37 -4.61 -12.98
CA ASP A 19 5.45 -3.30 -12.34
C ASP A 19 6.08 -3.43 -10.94
N SER A 20 7.35 -3.03 -10.83
CA SER A 20 8.13 -3.07 -9.59
C SER A 20 7.55 -2.18 -8.48
N ALA A 21 6.66 -1.23 -8.81
CA ALA A 21 5.98 -0.41 -7.82
C ALA A 21 5.00 -1.24 -6.98
N VAL A 22 4.41 -2.30 -7.54
CA VAL A 22 3.50 -3.20 -6.81
C VAL A 22 4.29 -3.96 -5.75
N ALA A 23 4.15 -3.56 -4.49
CA ALA A 23 4.96 -4.08 -3.39
C ALA A 23 4.20 -5.05 -2.48
N THR A 24 2.86 -5.03 -2.54
CA THR A 24 2.01 -5.85 -1.68
C THR A 24 0.86 -6.46 -2.45
N MET A 25 0.53 -7.68 -2.04
CA MET A 25 -0.71 -8.37 -2.36
C MET A 25 -1.17 -9.10 -1.09
N GLU A 26 -2.42 -8.90 -0.70
CA GLU A 26 -3.02 -9.44 0.52
C GLU A 26 -4.43 -9.98 0.24
N ILE A 27 -4.80 -11.08 0.90
CA ILE A 27 -6.14 -11.69 0.82
C ILE A 27 -6.66 -11.89 2.25
N THR A 28 -7.89 -11.44 2.51
CA THR A 28 -8.55 -11.61 3.81
C THR A 28 -9.71 -12.60 3.76
N ASP A 29 -10.17 -13.05 4.93
CA ASP A 29 -11.51 -13.65 5.09
C ASP A 29 -12.60 -12.57 5.18
N ALA A 30 -13.85 -13.00 5.36
CA ALA A 30 -15.03 -12.14 5.51
C ALA A 30 -15.03 -11.29 6.80
N LYS A 31 -14.11 -11.56 7.74
CA LYS A 31 -13.91 -10.75 8.95
C LYS A 31 -12.77 -9.74 8.79
N GLY A 32 -12.10 -9.71 7.64
CA GLY A 32 -10.94 -8.84 7.40
C GLY A 32 -9.63 -9.39 7.99
N VAL A 33 -9.58 -10.68 8.37
CA VAL A 33 -8.35 -11.32 8.86
C VAL A 33 -7.53 -11.82 7.68
N ILE A 34 -6.23 -11.51 7.67
CA ILE A 34 -5.31 -11.92 6.59
C ILE A 34 -5.18 -13.43 6.54
N LEU A 35 -5.67 -14.03 5.44
CA LEU A 35 -5.48 -15.44 5.12
C LEU A 35 -4.15 -15.68 4.41
N GLN A 36 -3.75 -14.76 3.54
CA GLN A 36 -2.53 -14.89 2.74
C GLN A 36 -1.94 -13.55 2.32
N ARG A 37 -0.61 -13.52 2.21
CA ARG A 37 0.16 -12.45 1.58
C ARG A 37 0.97 -13.04 0.42
N GLY A 38 0.94 -12.41 -0.75
CA GLY A 38 1.82 -12.82 -1.86
C GLY A 38 3.28 -12.42 -1.62
N HIS A 39 3.47 -11.23 -1.04
CA HIS A 39 4.77 -10.62 -0.78
C HIS A 39 5.49 -11.14 0.48
N ASN A 40 4.76 -11.77 1.42
CA ASN A 40 5.33 -12.34 2.63
C ASN A 40 4.51 -13.55 3.11
N PRO A 41 4.60 -14.70 2.43
CA PRO A 41 3.66 -15.81 2.62
C PRO A 41 3.69 -16.45 4.02
N ALA A 42 4.77 -16.24 4.77
CA ALA A 42 4.91 -16.72 6.15
C ALA A 42 4.06 -15.95 7.18
N LYS A 43 3.50 -14.78 6.82
CA LYS A 43 2.72 -13.93 7.75
C LYS A 43 1.22 -13.98 7.45
N ARG A 44 0.42 -14.32 8.47
CA ARG A 44 -1.05 -14.48 8.43
C ARG A 44 -1.67 -14.05 9.76
N GLY A 45 -2.99 -13.86 9.79
CA GLY A 45 -3.76 -13.65 11.02
C GLY A 45 -3.92 -12.19 11.46
N ASP A 46 -3.27 -11.23 10.78
CA ASP A 46 -3.47 -9.81 11.08
C ASP A 46 -4.91 -9.39 10.79
N ASP A 47 -5.53 -8.67 11.73
CA ASP A 47 -6.86 -8.10 11.56
C ASP A 47 -6.77 -6.73 10.85
N LYS A 48 -7.52 -6.59 9.76
CA LYS A 48 -7.59 -5.37 8.94
C LYS A 48 -9.00 -4.76 8.90
N HIS A 49 -9.97 -5.27 9.64
CA HIS A 49 -11.38 -4.85 9.50
C HIS A 49 -11.62 -3.36 9.82
N THR A 50 -10.76 -2.75 10.63
CA THR A 50 -10.82 -1.33 10.98
C THR A 50 -10.19 -0.42 9.92
N GLN A 51 -9.46 -0.98 8.95
CA GLN A 51 -8.89 -0.20 7.87
C GLN A 51 -10.00 0.24 6.91
N PRO A 52 -10.15 1.55 6.62
CA PRO A 52 -11.31 2.06 5.87
C PRO A 52 -11.57 1.34 4.54
N GLN A 53 -10.51 1.04 3.80
CA GLN A 53 -10.62 0.39 2.48
C GLN A 53 -11.02 -1.09 2.60
N VAL A 54 -10.49 -1.81 3.58
CA VAL A 54 -10.88 -3.21 3.84
C VAL A 54 -12.32 -3.27 4.32
N LYS A 55 -12.71 -2.37 5.23
CA LYS A 55 -14.10 -2.25 5.68
C LYS A 55 -15.06 -2.00 4.50
N ALA A 56 -14.76 -1.02 3.65
CA ALA A 56 -15.58 -0.71 2.48
C ALA A 56 -15.68 -1.92 1.52
N ALA A 57 -14.57 -2.62 1.27
CA ALA A 57 -14.57 -3.82 0.43
C ALA A 57 -15.36 -4.97 1.05
N LEU A 58 -15.32 -5.16 2.37
CA LEU A 58 -16.17 -6.13 3.07
C LEU A 58 -17.67 -5.78 2.97
N GLU A 59 -18.02 -4.50 2.83
CA GLU A 59 -19.37 -4.02 2.51
C GLU A 59 -19.73 -4.13 1.01
N GLY A 60 -18.88 -4.77 0.20
CA GLY A 60 -19.09 -4.96 -1.23
C GLY A 60 -18.67 -3.77 -2.10
N LYS A 61 -18.03 -2.75 -1.53
CA LYS A 61 -17.62 -1.54 -2.24
C LYS A 61 -16.11 -1.54 -2.48
N PRO A 62 -15.66 -1.55 -3.75
CA PRO A 62 -14.26 -1.25 -4.07
C PRO A 62 -13.79 0.03 -3.39
N ALA A 63 -12.58 0.01 -2.84
CA ALA A 63 -11.97 1.17 -2.20
C ALA A 63 -10.49 1.23 -2.52
N GLY A 64 -9.94 2.44 -2.52
CA GLY A 64 -8.51 2.62 -2.70
C GLY A 64 -8.04 3.96 -2.17
N GLY A 65 -6.73 4.20 -2.25
CA GLY A 65 -6.10 5.43 -1.83
C GLY A 65 -5.00 5.23 -0.79
N LEU A 66 -4.62 6.31 -0.13
CA LEU A 66 -3.48 6.35 0.78
C LEU A 66 -3.83 5.79 2.16
N THR A 67 -3.02 4.84 2.60
CA THR A 67 -3.01 4.33 3.98
C THR A 67 -1.66 4.59 4.61
N VAL A 68 -1.64 4.73 5.93
CA VAL A 68 -0.41 4.71 6.70
C VAL A 68 -0.51 3.53 7.64
N SER A 69 0.44 2.60 7.51
CA SER A 69 0.56 1.46 8.41
C SER A 69 0.65 1.96 9.86
N PRO A 70 -0.26 1.57 10.76
CA PRO A 70 -0.18 1.97 12.16
C PRO A 70 1.04 1.36 12.86
N THR A 71 1.53 0.23 12.35
CA THR A 71 2.65 -0.52 12.94
C THR A 71 4.00 -0.04 12.44
N THR A 72 4.15 0.17 11.12
CA THR A 72 5.44 0.55 10.51
C THR A 72 5.56 2.05 10.25
N GLY A 73 4.45 2.79 10.26
CA GLY A 73 4.42 4.20 9.87
C GLY A 73 4.61 4.43 8.37
N GLU A 74 4.80 3.38 7.58
CA GLU A 74 4.97 3.48 6.13
C GLU A 74 3.65 3.86 5.47
N ALA A 75 3.73 4.82 4.55
CA ALA A 75 2.62 5.16 3.68
C ALA A 75 2.55 4.15 2.53
N ALA A 76 1.34 3.74 2.18
CA ALA A 76 1.05 2.89 1.03
C ALA A 76 -0.13 3.47 0.24
N GLU A 77 -0.14 3.24 -1.05
CA GLU A 77 -1.33 3.36 -1.88
C GLU A 77 -1.86 1.96 -2.12
N ASP A 78 -3.11 1.73 -1.74
CA ASP A 78 -3.74 0.43 -1.80
C ASP A 78 -4.99 0.51 -2.67
N ALA A 79 -5.25 -0.55 -3.43
CA ALA A 79 -6.52 -0.82 -4.08
C ALA A 79 -7.08 -2.13 -3.50
N VAL A 80 -8.29 -2.05 -2.94
CA VAL A 80 -8.98 -3.15 -2.26
C VAL A 80 -10.30 -3.45 -2.97
N ARG A 81 -10.52 -4.73 -3.30
CA ARG A 81 -11.74 -5.22 -3.94
C ARG A 81 -12.41 -6.32 -3.11
N PRO A 82 -13.75 -6.39 -3.09
CA PRO A 82 -14.46 -7.54 -2.54
C PRO A 82 -14.14 -8.82 -3.34
N LEU A 83 -13.95 -9.93 -2.64
CA LEU A 83 -14.05 -11.26 -3.22
C LEU A 83 -15.49 -11.74 -3.02
N ALA A 84 -16.30 -11.70 -4.08
CA ALA A 84 -17.75 -11.91 -3.99
C ALA A 84 -18.27 -12.99 -4.97
N PRO A 85 -17.93 -14.27 -4.79
CA PRO A 85 -18.51 -15.34 -5.60
C PRO A 85 -20.04 -15.34 -5.45
N ALA A 86 -20.75 -15.28 -6.58
CA ALA A 86 -22.22 -15.20 -6.64
C ALA A 86 -22.81 -14.06 -5.78
N GLY A 87 -22.08 -12.95 -5.63
CA GLY A 87 -22.55 -11.76 -4.89
C GLY A 87 -22.36 -11.81 -3.37
N ASN A 88 -21.90 -12.94 -2.81
CA ASN A 88 -21.62 -13.05 -1.37
C ASN A 88 -20.17 -12.70 -1.08
N VAL A 89 -19.92 -11.62 -0.33
CA VAL A 89 -18.55 -11.23 0.04
C VAL A 89 -17.94 -12.25 1.01
N VAL A 90 -16.93 -12.99 0.56
CA VAL A 90 -16.19 -14.00 1.35
C VAL A 90 -14.85 -13.50 1.87
N GLY A 91 -14.47 -12.27 1.50
CA GLY A 91 -13.23 -11.63 1.89
C GLY A 91 -12.85 -10.50 0.97
N THR A 92 -11.58 -10.10 1.01
CA THR A 92 -11.05 -9.02 0.17
C THR A 92 -9.75 -9.45 -0.51
N ILE A 93 -9.45 -8.80 -1.63
CA ILE A 93 -8.12 -8.79 -2.23
C ILE A 93 -7.61 -7.36 -2.26
N LYS A 94 -6.37 -7.18 -1.81
CA LYS A 94 -5.66 -5.90 -1.84
C LYS A 94 -4.39 -6.04 -2.67
N VAL A 95 -4.12 -5.02 -3.48
CA VAL A 95 -2.83 -4.80 -4.12
C VAL A 95 -2.38 -3.38 -3.77
N GLY A 96 -1.10 -3.17 -3.51
CA GLY A 96 -0.63 -1.84 -3.15
C GLY A 96 0.87 -1.64 -3.28
N SER A 97 1.25 -0.37 -3.23
CA SER A 97 2.61 0.13 -3.42
C SER A 97 3.00 0.95 -2.19
N TYR A 98 4.26 0.88 -1.77
CA TYR A 98 4.76 1.72 -0.68
C TYR A 98 5.27 3.07 -1.20
N PHE A 99 5.12 4.14 -0.44
CA PHE A 99 5.83 5.40 -0.68
C PHE A 99 7.17 5.38 0.06
N ASN A 100 8.06 4.50 -0.37
CA ASN A 100 9.40 4.33 0.20
C ASN A 100 10.49 4.67 -0.83
N GLY A 101 11.76 4.46 -0.44
CA GLY A 101 12.90 4.75 -1.31
C GLY A 101 12.94 3.96 -2.61
N ALA A 102 12.42 2.72 -2.63
CA ALA A 102 12.37 1.91 -3.84
C ALA A 102 11.42 2.52 -4.88
N THR A 103 10.19 2.86 -4.47
CA THR A 103 9.22 3.55 -5.33
C THR A 103 9.71 4.93 -5.76
N ALA A 104 10.36 5.68 -4.87
CA ALA A 104 10.94 6.97 -5.23
C ALA A 104 12.01 6.83 -6.33
N ASN A 105 12.89 5.82 -6.20
CA ASN A 105 13.90 5.52 -7.21
C ASN A 105 13.29 5.06 -8.54
N GLU A 106 12.23 4.25 -8.51
CA GLU A 106 11.52 3.83 -9.72
C GLU A 106 10.98 5.04 -10.50
N ILE A 107 10.32 5.97 -9.81
CA ILE A 107 9.82 7.21 -10.42
C ILE A 107 10.98 8.01 -11.02
N LYS A 108 12.11 8.14 -10.30
CA LYS A 108 13.30 8.83 -10.82
C LYS A 108 13.86 8.16 -12.07
N GLN A 109 13.96 6.84 -12.10
CA GLN A 109 14.48 6.10 -13.25
C GLN A 109 13.59 6.28 -14.49
N ARG A 110 12.26 6.30 -14.31
CA ARG A 110 11.30 6.45 -15.42
C ARG A 110 11.14 7.89 -15.90
N THR A 111 11.23 8.87 -15.02
CA THR A 111 10.90 10.28 -15.32
C THR A 111 12.11 11.19 -15.41
N GLY A 112 13.26 10.77 -14.85
CA GLY A 112 14.44 11.62 -14.64
C GLY A 112 14.29 12.63 -13.50
N LEU A 113 13.14 12.70 -12.84
CA LEU A 113 12.86 13.67 -11.78
C LEU A 113 13.37 13.18 -10.42
N ASN A 114 13.84 14.11 -9.58
CA ASN A 114 14.09 13.79 -8.18
C ASN A 114 12.78 13.79 -7.40
N VAL A 115 12.62 12.81 -6.51
CA VAL A 115 11.41 12.58 -5.73
C VAL A 115 11.69 12.77 -4.26
N LEU A 116 10.74 13.40 -3.57
CA LEU A 116 10.70 13.54 -2.12
C LEU A 116 9.31 13.15 -1.62
N PHE A 117 9.26 12.13 -0.75
CA PHE A 117 8.04 11.78 -0.04
C PHE A 117 8.08 12.38 1.36
N LEU A 118 7.02 13.12 1.71
CA LEU A 118 6.85 13.76 3.01
C LEU A 118 5.66 13.14 3.72
N SER A 119 5.84 12.77 4.98
CA SER A 119 4.77 12.24 5.83
C SER A 119 4.94 12.76 7.25
N ARG A 120 3.83 13.22 7.86
CA ARG A 120 3.81 13.76 9.23
C ARG A 120 4.84 14.88 9.47
N GLY A 121 5.13 15.66 8.42
CA GLY A 121 6.10 16.76 8.48
C GLY A 121 7.57 16.34 8.48
N ALA A 122 7.88 15.09 8.14
CA ALA A 122 9.23 14.56 7.98
C ALA A 122 9.42 13.93 6.60
N VAL A 123 10.68 13.75 6.19
CA VAL A 123 11.04 13.02 4.96
C VAL A 123 10.86 11.52 5.18
N ALA A 124 9.96 10.91 4.43
CA ALA A 124 9.74 9.46 4.42
C ALA A 124 10.71 8.76 3.45
N ALA A 125 10.96 9.39 2.29
CA ALA A 125 11.95 8.91 1.31
C ALA A 125 12.42 10.06 0.42
N SER A 126 13.62 9.92 -0.15
CA SER A 126 14.23 10.91 -1.04
C SER A 126 15.13 10.22 -2.06
N THR A 127 15.16 10.74 -3.29
CA THR A 127 16.16 10.36 -4.30
C THR A 127 17.25 11.42 -4.52
N PHE A 128 17.22 12.49 -3.72
CA PHE A 128 18.30 13.48 -3.71
C PHE A 128 19.53 12.84 -3.08
N GLY A 129 20.70 13.10 -3.66
CA GLY A 129 21.97 12.64 -3.11
C GLY A 129 22.25 13.27 -1.74
N ASN A 130 23.00 12.57 -0.90
CA ASN A 130 23.37 13.04 0.45
C ASN A 130 24.28 14.28 0.44
N ASP A 131 24.78 14.66 -0.74
CA ASP A 131 25.64 15.82 -1.00
C ASP A 131 24.84 17.10 -1.30
N ARG A 132 23.51 17.02 -1.40
CA ARG A 132 22.65 18.16 -1.76
C ARG A 132 21.70 18.54 -0.63
N LEU A 133 21.76 19.81 -0.24
CA LEU A 133 20.73 20.45 0.56
C LEU A 133 19.53 20.79 -0.32
N VAL A 134 18.36 20.31 0.07
CA VAL A 134 17.09 20.61 -0.59
C VAL A 134 16.21 21.34 0.40
N THR A 135 15.91 22.60 0.10
CA THR A 135 14.98 23.39 0.90
C THR A 135 13.56 22.96 0.54
N VAL A 136 12.84 22.40 1.50
CA VAL A 136 11.41 22.13 1.37
C VAL A 136 10.66 23.36 1.84
N PRO A 137 9.78 23.97 1.01
CA PRO A 137 8.99 25.12 1.43
C PRO A 137 8.16 24.81 2.68
N THR A 138 8.09 25.77 3.61
CA THR A 138 7.42 25.60 4.90
C THR A 138 5.94 25.26 4.75
N GLU A 139 5.29 25.82 3.74
CA GLU A 139 3.91 25.52 3.35
C GLU A 139 3.73 24.05 2.93
N THR A 140 4.70 23.45 2.26
CA THR A 140 4.68 22.04 1.87
C THR A 140 4.80 21.14 3.09
N LEU A 141 5.69 21.50 4.04
CA LEU A 141 5.81 20.79 5.32
C LEU A 141 4.54 20.92 6.19
N ALA A 142 3.91 22.09 6.20
CA ALA A 142 2.66 22.32 6.91
C ALA A 142 1.50 21.52 6.30
N ALA A 143 1.42 21.45 4.97
CA ALA A 143 0.44 20.63 4.26
C ALA A 143 0.62 19.12 4.59
N ALA A 144 1.86 18.64 4.60
CA ALA A 144 2.18 17.24 4.93
C ALA A 144 1.83 16.83 6.38
N LYS A 145 1.70 17.81 7.29
CA LYS A 145 1.20 17.56 8.67
C LYS A 145 -0.32 17.43 8.71
N THR A 146 -1.04 18.10 7.80
CA THR A 146 -2.50 18.25 7.83
C THR A 146 -3.22 17.21 6.95
N ALA A 147 -2.56 16.70 5.91
CA ALA A 147 -3.13 15.80 4.89
C ALA A 147 -3.70 14.46 5.41
N LEU A 148 -3.43 14.07 6.66
CA LEU A 148 -3.99 12.87 7.28
C LEU A 148 -5.50 12.92 7.57
N ARG A 149 -6.17 14.07 7.34
CA ARG A 149 -7.60 14.26 7.69
C ARG A 149 -8.60 14.23 6.53
N THR A 150 -8.18 14.15 5.26
CA THR A 150 -9.07 14.48 4.12
C THR A 150 -9.11 13.42 3.00
N PHE A 151 -8.80 12.16 3.29
CA PHE A 151 -8.99 11.07 2.32
C PHE A 151 -10.01 10.07 2.88
N ILE A 152 -11.29 10.35 2.62
CA ILE A 152 -12.43 9.43 2.81
C ILE A 152 -13.17 9.36 1.48
#